data_AF-A0A380HKU4-F1
#
_entry.id   AF-A0A380HKU4-F1
#
_cell.length_a   1.000
_cell.length_b   1.000
_cell.length_c   1.000
_cell.angle_alpha   90.00
_cell.angle_beta   90.00
_cell.angle_gamma   90.00
#
_symmetry.space_group_name_H-M   'P 1'
#
loop_
_entity.id
_entity.type
_entity.pdbx_description
1 polymer ?
#
loop_
_entity_poly.entity_id
_entity_poly.type
_entity_poly.pdbx_seq_one_letter_code
_entity_poly.pdbx_strand_id
1 'polypeptide(L)'
;MTVNKTKEQAIAYMSKLKGYWWDFDGAFGAQCFDLANMYWNYLTGGRLAGYYAKDIPFKSNFSGLATVYENTPSFLPQKGDIVVFHSGYGGGAGHVAIVWSANINNFQSLDQNWWGGAQNNPPEVAQLITHYYDNPMYFIRPHYKATANTVSKVKDKVSKPKANKTKGKKILIASGHGYNDPGAVGNGTNERDFIRKYIAPNVQKYLKQAGHTVDLYGGSKQDQNLYTDTAYGERIGDNKNYGMYWVHNQKYDVVVELHLDAASASATGGHVIISSQWPADKIDKDIHNCLKATVGTIRGIDPRNDLLNANVAGRLGTNYRLVEMGFITNKKDMNYLKKNYDKFSKELAGAINGKPIGGTSAGSKQITWKWKGRFTANTTIKVRRKPGLSGAIVGKDSWIYNKQWVDFVSVTKKDGYWWIKFKYPTNPSAGYFYMAICKITDKKERLKKEKKLYGKIKYK
;
A
#
# COMPACT_ATOMS: atom_id res chain seq x y z
N MET A 1 2.92 -23.61 -22.36
CA MET A 1 1.90 -23.37 -21.31
C MET A 1 1.74 -21.87 -21.15
N THR A 2 0.54 -21.39 -20.81
CA THR A 2 0.26 -19.97 -20.52
C THR A 2 -0.74 -19.88 -19.37
N VAL A 3 -0.62 -18.89 -18.50
CA VAL A 3 -1.65 -18.64 -17.49
C VAL A 3 -2.86 -18.01 -18.17
N ASN A 4 -3.96 -18.75 -18.26
CA ASN A 4 -5.15 -18.34 -19.03
C ASN A 4 -6.28 -17.80 -18.16
N LYS A 5 -6.09 -17.76 -16.85
CA LYS A 5 -7.08 -17.33 -15.86
C LYS A 5 -6.71 -15.98 -15.26
N THR A 6 -7.72 -15.15 -15.04
CA THR A 6 -7.55 -13.90 -14.30
C THR A 6 -7.36 -14.20 -12.81
N LYS A 7 -6.88 -13.21 -12.04
CA LYS A 7 -6.69 -13.37 -10.59
C LYS A 7 -8.02 -13.65 -9.89
N GLU A 8 -9.11 -13.03 -10.35
CA GLU A 8 -10.46 -13.25 -9.83
C GLU A 8 -10.93 -14.69 -10.09
N GLN A 9 -10.74 -15.19 -11.32
CA GLN A 9 -11.07 -16.57 -11.67
C GLN A 9 -10.26 -17.57 -10.86
N ALA A 10 -8.97 -17.30 -10.67
CA ALA A 10 -8.08 -18.11 -9.84
C ALA A 10 -8.58 -18.17 -8.39
N ILE A 11 -8.85 -17.02 -7.76
CA ILE A 11 -9.32 -16.94 -6.38
C ILE A 11 -10.71 -17.59 -6.22
N ALA A 12 -11.60 -17.41 -7.20
CA ALA A 12 -12.91 -18.06 -7.20
C ALA A 12 -12.78 -19.58 -7.26
N TYR A 13 -11.87 -20.10 -8.11
CA TYR A 13 -11.61 -21.53 -8.19
C TYR A 13 -10.98 -22.07 -6.90
N MET A 14 -9.93 -21.43 -6.38
CA MET A 14 -9.32 -21.77 -5.09
C MET A 14 -10.36 -21.84 -3.97
N SER A 15 -11.33 -20.92 -3.94
CA SER A 15 -12.39 -20.90 -2.92
C SER A 15 -13.34 -22.09 -3.02
N LYS A 16 -13.53 -22.66 -4.21
CA LYS A 16 -14.34 -23.89 -4.41
C LYS A 16 -13.63 -25.15 -3.94
N LEU A 17 -12.31 -25.13 -3.83
CA LEU A 17 -11.53 -26.29 -3.37
C LEU A 17 -11.73 -26.53 -1.87
N LYS A 18 -11.97 -25.47 -1.09
CA LYS A 18 -12.12 -25.52 0.36
C LYS A 18 -13.32 -26.39 0.78
N GLY A 19 -13.10 -27.26 1.77
CA GLY A 19 -14.11 -28.16 2.33
C GLY A 19 -14.29 -29.46 1.58
N TYR A 20 -13.51 -29.70 0.52
CA TYR A 20 -13.48 -30.93 -0.26
C TYR A 20 -12.07 -31.51 -0.28
N TRP A 21 -11.96 -32.83 -0.46
CA TRP A 21 -10.68 -33.49 -0.68
C TRP A 21 -10.44 -33.67 -2.18
N TRP A 22 -9.19 -33.52 -2.60
CA TRP A 22 -8.79 -33.56 -4.01
C TRP A 22 -7.62 -34.51 -4.18
N ASP A 23 -7.81 -35.53 -5.00
CA ASP A 23 -6.78 -36.47 -5.44
C ASP A 23 -6.59 -36.24 -6.95
N PHE A 24 -5.50 -35.59 -7.33
CA PHE A 24 -5.28 -35.11 -8.69
C PHE A 24 -4.50 -36.11 -9.55
N ASP A 25 -3.65 -36.93 -8.94
CA ASP A 25 -2.86 -37.95 -9.62
C ASP A 25 -3.36 -39.40 -9.41
N GLY A 26 -4.29 -39.62 -8.48
CA GLY A 26 -4.85 -40.93 -8.15
C GLY A 26 -3.97 -41.77 -7.23
N ALA A 27 -2.94 -41.18 -6.60
CA ALA A 27 -1.95 -41.88 -5.81
C ALA A 27 -1.83 -41.30 -4.39
N PHE A 28 -1.70 -42.18 -3.40
CA PHE A 28 -1.51 -41.80 -1.99
C PHE A 28 -2.63 -40.92 -1.40
N GLY A 29 -3.80 -40.87 -2.02
CA GLY A 29 -4.97 -40.14 -1.52
C GLY A 29 -4.85 -38.62 -1.66
N ALA A 30 -5.57 -37.88 -0.84
CA ALA A 30 -5.67 -36.42 -0.97
C ALA A 30 -4.44 -35.70 -0.39
N GLN A 31 -3.32 -35.63 -1.12
CA GLN A 31 -2.07 -35.03 -0.63
C GLN A 31 -2.03 -33.50 -0.76
N CYS A 32 -1.06 -32.86 -0.11
CA CYS A 32 -0.82 -31.42 -0.25
C CYS A 32 -0.49 -31.04 -1.71
N PHE A 33 0.22 -31.92 -2.42
CA PHE A 33 0.66 -31.70 -3.78
C PHE A 33 -0.51 -31.76 -4.77
N ASP A 34 -1.52 -32.60 -4.51
CA ASP A 34 -2.75 -32.67 -5.30
C ASP A 34 -3.51 -31.36 -5.28
N LEU A 35 -3.74 -30.80 -4.09
CA LEU A 35 -4.43 -29.52 -3.93
C LEU A 35 -3.71 -28.40 -4.71
N ALA A 36 -2.38 -28.34 -4.61
CA ALA A 36 -1.58 -27.38 -5.34
C ALA A 36 -1.68 -27.59 -6.87
N ASN A 37 -1.73 -28.84 -7.32
CA ASN A 37 -1.89 -29.20 -8.73
C ASN A 37 -3.30 -28.92 -9.26
N MET A 38 -4.37 -29.08 -8.47
CA MET A 38 -5.72 -28.63 -8.86
C MET A 38 -5.69 -27.15 -9.25
N TYR A 39 -5.10 -26.33 -8.39
CA TYR A 39 -5.00 -24.89 -8.61
C TYR A 39 -4.07 -24.54 -9.78
N TRP A 40 -2.88 -25.12 -9.85
CA TRP A 40 -1.92 -24.85 -10.92
C TRP A 40 -2.43 -25.32 -12.30
N ASN A 41 -3.09 -26.48 -12.35
CA ASN A 41 -3.71 -27.00 -13.56
C ASN A 41 -4.85 -26.09 -14.04
N TYR A 42 -5.70 -25.62 -13.14
CA TYR A 42 -6.74 -24.66 -13.50
C TYR A 42 -6.14 -23.38 -14.13
N LEU A 43 -5.01 -22.91 -13.61
CA LEU A 43 -4.34 -21.70 -14.11
C LEU A 43 -3.68 -21.89 -15.48
N THR A 44 -3.00 -23.03 -15.68
CA THR A 44 -2.02 -23.19 -16.77
C THR A 44 -2.31 -24.36 -17.73
N GLY A 45 -3.19 -25.28 -17.34
CA GLY A 45 -3.36 -26.60 -17.95
C GLY A 45 -2.21 -27.57 -17.66
N GLY A 46 -1.18 -27.14 -16.92
CA GLY A 46 0.02 -27.93 -16.61
C GLY A 46 -0.03 -28.59 -15.23
N ARG A 47 1.12 -29.12 -14.83
CA ARG A 47 1.38 -29.71 -13.51
C ARG A 47 2.65 -29.10 -12.92
N LEU A 48 2.68 -28.95 -11.60
CA LEU A 48 3.91 -28.63 -10.87
C LEU A 48 4.84 -29.85 -10.92
N ALA A 49 6.14 -29.60 -10.94
CA ALA A 49 7.17 -30.64 -11.00
C ALA A 49 7.98 -30.72 -9.71
N GLY A 50 8.51 -31.91 -9.42
CA GLY A 50 9.22 -32.25 -8.20
C GLY A 50 8.83 -33.64 -7.74
N TYR A 51 9.73 -34.37 -7.08
CA TYR A 51 9.37 -35.64 -6.44
C TYR A 51 8.67 -35.37 -5.11
N TYR A 52 9.09 -34.31 -4.42
CA TYR A 52 8.48 -33.82 -3.19
C TYR A 52 8.08 -32.34 -3.30
N ALA A 53 7.19 -31.89 -2.40
CA ALA A 53 6.69 -30.51 -2.37
C ALA A 53 7.83 -29.47 -2.28
N LYS A 54 8.86 -29.73 -1.45
CA LYS A 54 10.04 -28.85 -1.31
C LYS A 54 10.81 -28.63 -2.62
N ASP A 55 10.67 -29.52 -3.61
CA ASP A 55 11.42 -29.46 -4.86
C ASP A 55 10.76 -28.51 -5.88
N ILE A 56 9.49 -28.14 -5.67
CA ILE A 56 8.68 -27.33 -6.60
C ILE A 56 9.40 -26.06 -7.07
N PRO A 57 10.00 -25.23 -6.19
CA PRO A 57 10.65 -23.98 -6.59
C PRO A 57 11.81 -24.17 -7.57
N PHE A 58 12.43 -25.35 -7.57
CA PHE A 58 13.67 -25.63 -8.29
C PHE A 58 13.48 -26.57 -9.49
N LYS A 59 12.43 -27.40 -9.47
CA LYS A 59 12.16 -28.40 -10.52
C LYS A 59 11.06 -27.96 -11.49
N SER A 60 10.16 -27.08 -11.07
CA SER A 60 9.13 -26.53 -11.95
C SER A 60 9.68 -25.43 -12.86
N ASN A 61 9.27 -25.43 -14.14
CA ASN A 61 9.59 -24.33 -15.04
C ASN A 61 8.54 -23.22 -14.94
N PHE A 62 8.90 -22.13 -14.26
CA PHE A 62 8.03 -20.96 -14.09
C PHE A 62 8.22 -19.86 -15.12
N SER A 63 9.09 -20.05 -16.12
CA SER A 63 9.39 -19.03 -17.13
C SER A 63 8.12 -18.55 -17.85
N GLY A 64 7.78 -17.28 -17.68
CA GLY A 64 6.56 -16.67 -18.23
C GLY A 64 5.24 -17.11 -17.58
N LEU A 65 5.29 -17.92 -16.51
CA LEU A 65 4.11 -18.45 -15.81
C LEU A 65 3.98 -17.95 -14.37
N ALA A 66 5.08 -17.77 -13.66
CA ALA A 66 5.07 -17.29 -12.29
C ALA A 66 6.40 -16.63 -11.91
N THR A 67 6.40 -15.87 -10.81
CA THR A 67 7.61 -15.41 -10.13
C THR A 67 7.79 -16.20 -8.85
N VAL A 68 8.97 -16.77 -8.65
CA VAL A 68 9.36 -17.42 -7.39
C VAL A 68 10.02 -16.39 -6.48
N TYR A 69 9.53 -16.28 -5.25
CA TYR A 69 10.08 -15.41 -4.21
C TYR A 69 10.61 -16.25 -3.06
N GLU A 70 11.81 -15.93 -2.58
CA GLU A 70 12.26 -16.36 -1.26
C GLU A 70 11.57 -15.55 -0.17
N ASN A 71 11.22 -16.23 0.92
CA ASN A 71 10.78 -15.56 2.12
C ASN A 71 11.90 -14.67 2.68
N THR A 72 11.56 -13.45 3.06
CA THR A 72 12.45 -12.51 3.74
C THR A 72 11.66 -11.80 4.84
N PRO A 73 12.30 -11.18 5.84
CA PRO A 73 11.59 -10.49 6.92
C PRO A 73 10.61 -9.40 6.47
N SER A 74 10.75 -8.90 5.24
CA SER A 74 9.87 -7.88 4.65
C SER A 74 8.93 -8.41 3.56
N PHE A 75 9.04 -9.69 3.20
CA PHE A 75 8.22 -10.28 2.14
C PHE A 75 6.79 -10.51 2.65
N LEU A 76 5.80 -10.12 1.85
CA LEU A 76 4.38 -10.36 2.15
C LEU A 76 3.74 -11.15 0.99
N PRO A 77 3.37 -12.42 1.21
CA PRO A 77 2.65 -13.21 0.22
C PRO A 77 1.24 -12.66 -0.02
N GLN A 78 0.70 -12.94 -1.21
CA GLN A 78 -0.63 -12.52 -1.64
C GLN A 78 -1.56 -13.71 -1.70
N LYS A 79 -2.87 -13.46 -1.54
CA LYS A 79 -3.90 -14.46 -1.79
C LYS A 79 -3.75 -15.06 -3.19
N GLY A 80 -3.66 -16.38 -3.27
CA GLY A 80 -3.42 -17.15 -4.48
C GLY A 80 -1.95 -17.39 -4.82
N ASP A 81 -0.99 -16.92 -4.02
CA ASP A 81 0.40 -17.40 -4.11
C ASP A 81 0.46 -18.86 -3.62
N ILE A 82 1.30 -19.69 -4.23
CA ILE A 82 1.57 -21.05 -3.76
C ILE A 82 2.76 -20.97 -2.80
N VAL A 83 2.57 -21.37 -1.55
CA VAL A 83 3.64 -21.44 -0.55
C VAL A 83 4.23 -22.84 -0.54
N VAL A 84 5.56 -22.92 -0.48
CA VAL A 84 6.32 -24.17 -0.38
C VAL A 84 7.19 -24.14 0.87
N PHE A 85 6.97 -25.13 1.72
CA PHE A 85 7.69 -25.36 2.97
C PHE A 85 8.91 -26.27 2.73
N HIS A 86 9.99 -26.03 3.47
CA HIS A 86 11.22 -26.82 3.35
C HIS A 86 11.10 -28.23 3.93
N SER A 87 12.19 -28.99 3.80
CA SER A 87 12.35 -30.38 4.25
C SER A 87 12.16 -30.63 5.75
N GLY A 88 12.03 -29.61 6.58
CA GLY A 88 11.66 -29.75 7.99
C GLY A 88 10.20 -30.15 8.21
N TYR A 89 9.38 -30.03 7.16
CA TYR A 89 7.95 -30.38 7.14
C TYR A 89 7.73 -31.70 6.39
N GLY A 90 6.59 -32.36 6.65
CA GLY A 90 6.14 -33.53 5.89
C GLY A 90 7.13 -34.70 5.86
N GLY A 91 7.85 -34.95 6.97
CA GLY A 91 8.79 -36.07 7.07
C GLY A 91 9.97 -36.01 6.09
N GLY A 92 10.37 -34.81 5.65
CA GLY A 92 11.45 -34.63 4.66
C GLY A 92 10.96 -34.26 3.26
N ALA A 93 9.67 -34.44 2.97
CA ALA A 93 9.06 -34.08 1.69
C ALA A 93 8.78 -32.57 1.55
N GLY A 94 8.75 -31.85 2.66
CA GLY A 94 8.19 -30.51 2.72
C GLY A 94 6.67 -30.52 2.59
N HIS A 95 6.10 -29.33 2.41
CA HIS A 95 4.65 -29.14 2.29
C HIS A 95 4.37 -28.06 1.25
N VAL A 96 3.18 -28.08 0.65
CA VAL A 96 2.75 -27.04 -0.30
C VAL A 96 1.28 -26.69 -0.06
N ALA A 97 0.96 -25.40 -0.11
CA ALA A 97 -0.38 -24.89 0.12
C ALA A 97 -0.64 -23.62 -0.71
N ILE A 98 -1.89 -23.15 -0.73
CA ILE A 98 -2.27 -21.94 -1.49
C ILE A 98 -2.65 -20.83 -0.51
N VAL A 99 -1.94 -19.71 -0.53
CA VAL A 99 -2.12 -18.61 0.41
C VAL A 99 -3.55 -18.04 0.32
N TRP A 100 -4.22 -17.99 1.46
CA TRP A 100 -5.59 -17.50 1.63
C TRP A 100 -5.62 -16.05 2.12
N SER A 101 -4.77 -15.72 3.08
CA SER A 101 -4.56 -14.38 3.63
C SER A 101 -3.19 -14.27 4.30
N ALA A 102 -2.63 -13.07 4.46
CA ALA A 102 -1.32 -12.88 5.08
C ALA A 102 -1.16 -11.51 5.73
N ASN A 103 -0.39 -11.45 6.81
CA ASN A 103 0.23 -10.26 7.38
C ASN A 103 1.75 -10.51 7.55
N ILE A 104 2.50 -9.60 8.19
CA ILE A 104 3.96 -9.75 8.29
C ILE A 104 4.42 -10.82 9.30
N ASN A 105 3.54 -11.28 10.19
CA ASN A 105 3.86 -12.23 11.26
C ASN A 105 3.41 -13.67 10.93
N ASN A 106 2.28 -13.82 10.24
CA ASN A 106 1.73 -15.11 9.86
C ASN A 106 0.90 -15.00 8.57
N PHE A 107 0.55 -16.15 8.04
CA PHE A 107 -0.37 -16.28 6.92
C PHE A 107 -1.32 -17.46 7.15
N GLN A 108 -2.49 -17.40 6.53
CA GLN A 108 -3.39 -18.52 6.43
C GLN A 108 -3.32 -19.05 5.01
N SER A 109 -3.22 -20.37 4.83
CA SER A 109 -3.31 -21.01 3.52
C SER A 109 -4.43 -22.05 3.49
N LEU A 110 -4.83 -22.42 2.28
CA LEU A 110 -5.64 -23.58 2.01
C LEU A 110 -4.69 -24.77 1.83
N ASP A 111 -4.79 -25.70 2.76
CA ASP A 111 -3.91 -26.85 2.93
C ASP A 111 -4.72 -28.12 2.82
N GLN A 112 -4.06 -29.19 2.37
CA GLN A 112 -4.60 -30.54 2.41
C GLN A 112 -3.51 -31.47 2.92
N ASN A 113 -3.90 -32.52 3.63
CA ASN A 113 -2.98 -33.42 4.32
C ASN A 113 -2.03 -32.72 5.31
N TRP A 114 -2.50 -31.67 6.00
CA TRP A 114 -1.67 -31.02 7.02
C TRP A 114 -1.59 -31.88 8.28
N TRP A 115 -2.66 -32.62 8.60
CA TRP A 115 -2.75 -33.48 9.78
C TRP A 115 -2.49 -34.96 9.47
N GLY A 116 -2.00 -35.28 8.26
CA GLY A 116 -1.68 -36.66 7.87
C GLY A 116 -2.90 -37.49 7.46
N GLY A 117 -4.04 -36.87 7.11
CA GLY A 117 -5.27 -37.58 6.80
C GLY A 117 -5.54 -37.88 5.32
N ALA A 118 -4.55 -37.77 4.43
CA ALA A 118 -4.74 -37.97 2.97
C ALA A 118 -5.42 -39.31 2.59
N GLN A 119 -5.14 -40.39 3.32
CA GLN A 119 -5.66 -41.73 3.04
C GLN A 119 -6.76 -42.19 4.02
N ASN A 120 -7.25 -41.27 4.87
CA ASN A 120 -8.34 -41.58 5.79
C ASN A 120 -9.65 -41.83 5.03
N ASN A 121 -10.64 -42.41 5.72
CA ASN A 121 -11.99 -42.57 5.20
C ASN A 121 -13.01 -41.89 6.14
N PRO A 122 -13.54 -40.69 5.79
CA PRO A 122 -13.21 -39.88 4.61
C PRO A 122 -11.82 -39.21 4.69
N PRO A 123 -11.19 -38.87 3.56
CA PRO A 123 -9.90 -38.15 3.55
C PRO A 123 -9.97 -36.77 4.20
N GLU A 124 -8.82 -36.26 4.65
CA GLU A 124 -8.69 -34.87 5.09
C GLU A 124 -9.05 -33.91 3.95
N VAL A 125 -10.01 -33.04 4.20
CA VAL A 125 -10.45 -32.03 3.25
C VAL A 125 -9.50 -30.83 3.20
N ALA A 126 -9.47 -30.14 2.07
CA ALA A 126 -8.76 -28.88 1.94
C ALA A 126 -9.33 -27.83 2.92
N GLN A 127 -8.51 -27.38 3.86
CA GLN A 127 -8.93 -26.55 4.99
C GLN A 127 -7.95 -25.41 5.25
N LEU A 128 -8.40 -24.43 6.04
CA LEU A 128 -7.58 -23.25 6.31
C LEU A 128 -6.67 -23.48 7.50
N ILE A 129 -5.36 -23.43 7.29
CA ILE A 129 -4.35 -23.59 8.34
C ILE A 129 -3.57 -22.28 8.49
N THR A 130 -3.31 -21.88 9.73
CA THR A 130 -2.48 -20.72 10.05
C THR A 130 -1.04 -21.16 10.22
N HIS A 131 -0.14 -20.51 9.49
CA HIS A 131 1.29 -20.78 9.49
C HIS A 131 2.09 -19.53 9.84
N TYR A 132 3.28 -19.74 10.38
CA TYR A 132 4.25 -18.68 10.62
C TYR A 132 5.32 -18.70 9.53
N TYR A 133 5.97 -17.55 9.32
CA TYR A 133 7.08 -17.46 8.39
C TYR A 133 8.28 -18.23 8.94
N ASP A 134 8.75 -19.18 8.14
CA ASP A 134 9.93 -20.00 8.42
C ASP A 134 10.89 -19.92 7.23
N ASN A 135 12.16 -20.30 7.43
CA ASN A 135 13.17 -20.22 6.39
C ASN A 135 13.98 -21.53 6.26
N PRO A 136 14.19 -22.05 5.04
CA PRO A 136 13.77 -21.44 3.78
C PRO A 136 12.29 -21.72 3.46
N MET A 137 11.57 -20.71 2.99
CA MET A 137 10.21 -20.85 2.48
C MET A 137 10.12 -20.09 1.17
N TYR A 138 9.38 -20.66 0.21
CA TYR A 138 9.25 -20.08 -1.12
C TYR A 138 7.80 -19.78 -1.43
N PHE A 139 7.58 -18.67 -2.15
CA PHE A 139 6.26 -18.24 -2.59
C PHE A 139 6.25 -18.06 -4.10
N ILE A 140 5.40 -18.82 -4.78
CA ILE A 140 5.25 -18.81 -6.23
C ILE A 140 4.00 -18.00 -6.58
N ARG A 141 4.21 -16.86 -7.24
CA ARG A 141 3.13 -15.95 -7.65
C ARG A 141 2.81 -16.12 -9.14
N PRO A 142 1.65 -16.67 -9.51
CA PRO A 142 1.27 -16.82 -10.91
C PRO A 142 1.14 -15.48 -11.64
N HIS A 143 1.54 -15.45 -12.91
CA HIS A 143 1.35 -14.31 -13.80
C HIS A 143 -0.06 -14.33 -14.41
N TYR A 144 -1.08 -14.01 -13.61
CA TYR A 144 -2.49 -14.07 -14.03
C TYR A 144 -2.77 -13.33 -15.35
N LYS A 145 -3.69 -13.88 -16.14
CA LYS A 145 -4.18 -13.25 -17.37
C LYS A 145 -4.81 -11.90 -17.03
N ALA A 146 -4.39 -10.85 -17.74
CA ALA A 146 -5.02 -9.54 -17.64
C ALA A 146 -6.50 -9.63 -18.04
N THR A 147 -7.39 -9.02 -17.26
CA THR A 147 -8.80 -8.89 -17.59
C THR A 147 -8.96 -8.01 -18.84
N ALA A 148 -9.59 -8.55 -19.89
CA ALA A 148 -9.89 -7.81 -21.10
C ALA A 148 -11.10 -6.89 -20.86
N ASN A 149 -10.85 -5.59 -20.68
CA ASN A 149 -11.86 -4.55 -20.81
C ASN A 149 -11.90 -4.06 -22.27
N THR A 150 -13.02 -4.32 -22.95
CA THR A 150 -13.53 -3.64 -24.16
C THR A 150 -12.50 -2.89 -25.01
N VAL A 151 -11.87 -3.59 -25.96
CA VAL A 151 -11.15 -2.98 -27.10
C VAL A 151 -11.93 -3.31 -28.37
N SER A 152 -12.99 -2.54 -28.62
CA SER A 152 -13.65 -2.51 -29.94
C SER A 152 -13.95 -1.07 -30.29
N LYS A 153 -12.95 -0.45 -30.95
CA LYS A 153 -12.90 0.85 -31.66
C LYS A 153 -11.78 1.73 -31.12
N VAL A 154 -10.61 1.59 -31.75
CA VAL A 154 -9.68 2.62 -32.26
C VAL A 154 -8.36 1.89 -32.52
N LYS A 155 -8.30 1.13 -33.63
CA LYS A 155 -7.05 0.95 -34.36
C LYS A 155 -6.90 2.24 -35.16
N ASP A 156 -5.94 3.08 -34.79
CA ASP A 156 -4.98 3.72 -35.69
C ASP A 156 -4.15 4.79 -35.00
N LYS A 157 -2.86 4.77 -35.33
CA LYS A 157 -1.77 5.73 -35.02
C LYS A 157 -1.06 5.58 -33.66
N VAL A 158 0.05 4.84 -33.76
CA VAL A 158 1.22 4.90 -32.88
C VAL A 158 1.65 6.36 -32.68
N SER A 159 1.57 6.87 -31.45
CA SER A 159 2.30 8.04 -30.99
C SER A 159 2.69 7.85 -29.51
N LYS A 160 3.84 8.42 -29.14
CA LYS A 160 4.54 8.34 -27.83
C LYS A 160 3.62 8.33 -26.59
N PRO A 161 4.02 7.66 -25.48
CA PRO A 161 3.15 7.36 -24.36
C PRO A 161 2.57 8.63 -23.73
N LYS A 162 1.26 8.84 -23.92
CA LYS A 162 0.46 9.73 -23.07
C LYS A 162 -0.02 8.92 -21.88
N ALA A 163 0.20 9.45 -20.68
CA ALA A 163 -0.28 8.89 -19.43
C ALA A 163 -1.78 8.51 -19.53
N ASN A 164 -2.09 7.24 -19.34
CA ASN A 164 -3.47 6.77 -19.22
C ASN A 164 -4.09 7.47 -17.99
N LYS A 165 -5.01 8.41 -18.23
CA LYS A 165 -5.94 8.88 -17.20
C LYS A 165 -6.82 7.69 -16.84
N THR A 166 -6.55 7.06 -15.70
CA THR A 166 -7.50 6.17 -15.02
C THR A 166 -8.83 6.90 -14.90
N LYS A 167 -9.92 6.30 -15.39
CA LYS A 167 -11.28 6.81 -15.17
C LYS A 167 -11.47 6.97 -13.66
N GLY A 168 -11.88 8.17 -13.23
CA GLY A 168 -12.04 8.46 -11.80
C GLY A 168 -13.14 7.61 -11.17
N LYS A 169 -12.98 7.32 -9.88
CA LYS A 169 -14.01 6.68 -9.04
C LYS A 169 -15.16 7.65 -8.76
N LYS A 170 -16.35 7.12 -8.51
CA LYS A 170 -17.48 7.81 -7.87
C LYS A 170 -17.37 7.60 -6.35
N ILE A 171 -17.08 8.66 -5.61
CA ILE A 171 -16.78 8.61 -4.17
C ILE A 171 -17.84 9.41 -3.40
N LEU A 172 -18.34 8.86 -2.29
CA LEU A 172 -19.16 9.60 -1.34
C LEU A 172 -18.32 9.91 -0.09
N ILE A 173 -18.35 11.16 0.35
CA ILE A 173 -17.87 11.56 1.67
C ILE A 173 -19.08 11.91 2.52
N ALA A 174 -19.26 11.20 3.63
CA ALA A 174 -20.28 11.50 4.64
C ALA A 174 -19.60 12.14 5.85
N SER A 175 -20.14 13.27 6.31
CA SER A 175 -19.73 13.88 7.57
C SER A 175 -20.58 13.25 8.68
N GLY A 176 -19.93 12.69 9.70
CA GLY A 176 -20.59 12.11 10.87
C GLY A 176 -21.58 13.07 11.53
N HIS A 177 -22.57 12.51 12.21
CA HIS A 177 -23.67 13.25 12.83
C HIS A 177 -24.43 14.12 11.82
N GLY A 178 -25.18 15.13 12.26
CA GLY A 178 -26.01 15.96 11.39
C GLY A 178 -27.39 16.22 11.96
N TYR A 179 -28.20 17.05 11.29
CA TYR A 179 -29.42 17.61 11.88
C TYR A 179 -29.11 18.27 13.24
N ASN A 180 -29.94 18.03 14.26
CA ASN A 180 -29.74 18.55 15.60
C ASN A 180 -28.68 17.79 16.42
N ASP A 181 -28.11 16.71 15.90
CA ASP A 181 -27.06 15.93 16.55
C ASP A 181 -25.68 16.53 16.23
N PRO A 182 -24.98 17.15 17.21
CA PRO A 182 -23.68 17.76 17.00
C PRO A 182 -22.52 16.75 17.07
N GLY A 183 -22.81 15.49 17.43
CA GLY A 183 -21.80 14.53 17.81
C GLY A 183 -21.05 14.91 19.08
N ALA A 184 -19.84 14.42 19.21
CA ALA A 184 -19.02 14.74 20.36
C ALA A 184 -18.66 16.24 20.40
N VAL A 185 -18.55 16.79 21.61
CA VAL A 185 -18.22 18.20 21.86
C VAL A 185 -16.96 18.28 22.69
N GLY A 186 -15.98 19.05 22.22
CA GLY A 186 -14.67 19.12 22.87
C GLY A 186 -13.81 20.23 22.31
N ASN A 187 -12.88 20.73 23.13
CA ASN A 187 -11.88 21.72 22.72
C ASN A 187 -12.49 22.95 21.98
N GLY A 188 -13.66 23.42 22.40
CA GLY A 188 -14.33 24.60 21.83
C GLY A 188 -14.97 24.40 20.46
N THR A 189 -15.31 23.17 20.09
CA THR A 189 -16.09 22.87 18.88
C THR A 189 -16.91 21.58 19.06
N ASN A 190 -17.72 21.23 18.07
CA ASN A 190 -18.38 19.93 17.96
C ASN A 190 -17.99 19.27 16.64
N GLU A 191 -18.14 17.95 16.62
CA GLU A 191 -17.74 17.09 15.52
C GLU A 191 -18.47 17.43 14.22
N ARG A 192 -19.81 17.51 14.28
CA ARG A 192 -20.69 17.80 13.13
C ARG A 192 -20.19 19.03 12.37
N ASP A 193 -19.96 20.12 13.09
CA ASP A 193 -19.61 21.42 12.52
C ASP A 193 -18.16 21.47 12.06
N PHE A 194 -17.22 20.90 12.84
CA PHE A 194 -15.80 20.91 12.49
C PHE A 194 -15.55 20.16 11.18
N ILE A 195 -16.12 18.96 11.04
CA ILE A 195 -15.93 18.10 9.87
C ILE A 195 -16.56 18.75 8.63
N ARG A 196 -17.81 19.21 8.73
CA ARG A 196 -18.56 19.85 7.63
C ARG A 196 -17.89 21.12 7.15
N LYS A 197 -17.31 21.91 8.06
CA LYS A 197 -16.68 23.19 7.74
C LYS A 197 -15.27 23.03 7.17
N TYR A 198 -14.44 22.17 7.77
CA TYR A 198 -13.00 22.18 7.49
C TYR A 198 -12.47 20.94 6.78
N ILE A 199 -13.08 19.76 6.96
CA ILE A 199 -12.48 18.51 6.48
C ILE A 199 -13.17 18.00 5.21
N ALA A 200 -14.45 17.67 5.27
CA ALA A 200 -15.16 17.03 4.16
C ALA A 200 -15.10 17.84 2.84
N PRO A 201 -15.29 19.18 2.84
CA PRO A 201 -15.14 19.97 1.62
C PRO A 201 -13.72 19.96 1.05
N ASN A 202 -12.68 19.93 1.91
CA ASN A 202 -11.29 19.88 1.45
C ASN A 202 -10.92 18.50 0.90
N VAL A 203 -11.39 17.41 1.53
CA VAL A 203 -11.24 16.04 1.00
C VAL A 203 -11.92 15.93 -0.37
N GLN A 204 -13.15 16.44 -0.50
CA GLN A 204 -13.87 16.48 -1.77
C GLN A 204 -13.12 17.26 -2.85
N LYS A 205 -12.66 18.48 -2.53
CA LYS A 205 -11.83 19.32 -3.40
C LYS A 205 -10.62 18.56 -3.92
N TYR A 206 -9.85 17.89 -3.06
CA TYR A 206 -8.66 17.15 -3.47
C TYR A 206 -9.01 15.91 -4.29
N LEU A 207 -9.98 15.09 -3.89
CA LEU A 207 -10.39 13.94 -4.69
C LEU A 207 -10.92 14.34 -6.08
N LYS A 208 -11.62 15.48 -6.21
CA LYS A 208 -12.00 16.05 -7.51
C LYS A 208 -10.77 16.46 -8.35
N GLN A 209 -9.75 17.06 -7.72
CA GLN A 209 -8.46 17.34 -8.40
C GLN A 209 -7.75 16.08 -8.90
N ALA A 210 -7.93 14.95 -8.22
CA ALA A 210 -7.43 13.65 -8.66
C ALA A 210 -8.22 13.04 -9.84
N GLY A 211 -9.28 13.72 -10.29
CA GLY A 211 -10.11 13.30 -11.41
C GLY A 211 -11.26 12.39 -11.01
N HIS A 212 -11.65 12.35 -9.73
CA HIS A 212 -12.81 11.59 -9.25
C HIS A 212 -14.10 12.40 -9.30
N THR A 213 -15.23 11.70 -9.41
CA THR A 213 -16.55 12.26 -9.09
C THR A 213 -16.75 12.11 -7.59
N VAL A 214 -17.03 13.20 -6.88
CA VAL A 214 -17.09 13.18 -5.42
C VAL A 214 -18.30 13.95 -4.92
N ASP A 215 -19.18 13.23 -4.23
CA ASP A 215 -20.38 13.78 -3.61
C ASP A 215 -20.19 13.90 -2.10
N LEU A 216 -20.91 14.83 -1.50
CA LEU A 216 -21.06 14.92 -0.06
C LEU A 216 -22.47 14.43 0.30
N TYR A 217 -22.59 13.63 1.36
CA TYR A 217 -23.90 13.22 1.86
C TYR A 217 -24.69 14.45 2.36
N GLY A 218 -25.98 14.58 2.02
CA GLY A 218 -26.72 15.83 2.19
C GLY A 218 -26.33 16.95 1.20
N GLY A 219 -25.69 16.60 0.09
CA GLY A 219 -25.31 17.55 -0.96
C GLY A 219 -24.28 18.60 -0.50
N SER A 220 -24.19 19.72 -1.23
CA SER A 220 -23.24 20.79 -0.92
C SER A 220 -23.46 21.44 0.45
N LYS A 221 -24.68 21.35 1.00
CA LYS A 221 -25.03 21.85 2.34
C LYS A 221 -24.65 20.88 3.46
N GLN A 222 -24.48 19.59 3.15
CA GLN A 222 -24.22 18.54 4.14
C GLN A 222 -25.28 18.53 5.25
N ASP A 223 -26.55 18.77 4.90
CA ASP A 223 -27.65 19.02 5.84
C ASP A 223 -28.34 17.75 6.35
N GLN A 224 -27.81 16.57 6.02
CA GLN A 224 -28.35 15.28 6.41
C GLN A 224 -27.44 14.53 7.41
N ASN A 225 -27.99 13.48 8.03
CA ASN A 225 -27.30 12.59 8.95
C ASN A 225 -27.47 11.13 8.47
N LEU A 226 -26.39 10.54 7.96
CA LEU A 226 -26.41 9.21 7.36
C LEU A 226 -26.89 8.13 8.33
N TYR A 227 -26.50 8.21 9.61
CA TYR A 227 -26.96 7.27 10.63
C TYR A 227 -28.48 7.39 10.84
N THR A 228 -28.97 8.61 11.07
CA THR A 228 -30.42 8.86 11.31
C THR A 228 -31.26 8.39 10.13
N ASP A 229 -30.80 8.66 8.91
CA ASP A 229 -31.52 8.25 7.70
C ASP A 229 -31.49 6.73 7.53
N THR A 230 -30.35 6.08 7.81
CA THR A 230 -30.24 4.61 7.76
C THR A 230 -31.16 3.96 8.81
N ALA A 231 -31.18 4.49 10.03
CA ALA A 231 -32.03 4.01 11.11
C ALA A 231 -33.51 4.19 10.78
N TYR A 232 -33.87 5.31 10.13
CA TYR A 232 -35.22 5.54 9.63
C TYR A 232 -35.62 4.45 8.63
N GLY A 233 -34.76 4.18 7.64
CA GLY A 233 -34.99 3.12 6.63
C GLY A 233 -35.19 1.74 7.25
N GLU A 234 -34.32 1.32 8.19
CA GLU A 234 -34.48 0.05 8.92
C GLU A 234 -35.82 -0.01 9.67
N ARG A 235 -36.19 1.07 10.37
CA ARG A 235 -37.41 1.13 11.18
C ARG A 235 -38.68 0.97 10.34
N ILE A 236 -38.70 1.53 9.12
CA ILE A 236 -39.88 1.47 8.25
C ILE A 236 -39.80 0.35 7.20
N GLY A 237 -38.72 -0.45 7.21
CA GLY A 237 -38.48 -1.51 6.22
C GLY A 237 -38.18 -1.00 4.80
N ASP A 238 -37.83 0.28 4.63
CA ASP A 238 -37.45 0.85 3.33
C ASP A 238 -35.95 0.65 3.09
N ASN A 239 -35.65 -0.51 2.52
CA ASN A 239 -34.28 -0.92 2.17
C ASN A 239 -33.81 -0.33 0.84
N LYS A 240 -34.35 0.83 0.41
CA LYS A 240 -34.02 1.45 -0.88
C LYS A 240 -33.74 2.96 -0.81
N ASN A 241 -34.57 3.73 -0.10
CA ASN A 241 -34.63 5.19 -0.28
C ASN A 241 -33.93 6.01 0.80
N TYR A 242 -33.52 5.41 1.92
CA TYR A 242 -32.96 6.15 3.05
C TYR A 242 -31.54 5.70 3.42
N GLY A 243 -30.71 6.67 3.83
CA GLY A 243 -29.38 6.44 4.38
C GLY A 243 -28.50 5.52 3.53
N MET A 244 -27.89 4.53 4.17
CA MET A 244 -26.98 3.58 3.53
C MET A 244 -27.64 2.76 2.41
N TYR A 245 -28.96 2.55 2.46
CA TYR A 245 -29.70 1.89 1.39
C TYR A 245 -29.75 2.74 0.13
N TRP A 246 -30.06 4.04 0.28
CA TRP A 246 -29.98 4.98 -0.84
C TRP A 246 -28.56 5.09 -1.38
N VAL A 247 -27.56 5.19 -0.48
CA VAL A 247 -26.14 5.25 -0.85
C VAL A 247 -25.72 4.02 -1.66
N HIS A 248 -26.13 2.82 -1.26
CA HIS A 248 -25.86 1.59 -2.00
C HIS A 248 -26.44 1.65 -3.43
N ASN A 249 -27.65 2.17 -3.57
CA ASN A 249 -28.33 2.31 -4.86
C ASN A 249 -27.68 3.36 -5.76
N GLN A 250 -26.93 4.32 -5.21
CA GLN A 250 -26.16 5.28 -5.99
C GLN A 250 -24.89 4.69 -6.64
N LYS A 251 -24.52 3.44 -6.30
CA LYS A 251 -23.36 2.73 -6.86
C LYS A 251 -22.05 3.54 -6.72
N TYR A 252 -21.82 4.10 -5.54
CA TYR A 252 -20.51 4.66 -5.19
C TYR A 252 -19.46 3.56 -5.13
N ASP A 253 -18.28 3.80 -5.71
CA ASP A 253 -17.14 2.88 -5.63
C ASP A 253 -16.52 2.87 -4.23
N VAL A 254 -16.62 4.00 -3.51
CA VAL A 254 -16.04 4.23 -2.18
C VAL A 254 -16.94 5.16 -1.39
N VAL A 255 -17.33 4.77 -0.18
CA VAL A 255 -18.04 5.61 0.82
C VAL A 255 -17.18 5.81 2.06
N VAL A 256 -16.77 7.05 2.35
CA VAL A 256 -15.97 7.39 3.55
C VAL A 256 -16.82 8.21 4.49
N GLU A 257 -17.10 7.70 5.68
CA GLU A 257 -17.76 8.44 6.76
C GLU A 257 -16.71 9.00 7.72
N LEU A 258 -16.70 10.30 7.97
CA LEU A 258 -15.69 10.99 8.75
C LEU A 258 -16.23 11.32 10.13
N HIS A 259 -15.51 10.94 11.18
CA HIS A 259 -15.84 11.18 12.58
C HIS A 259 -14.64 11.67 13.40
N LEU A 260 -14.89 12.11 14.63
CA LEU A 260 -13.91 12.41 15.68
C LEU A 260 -14.28 11.72 16.99
N ASP A 261 -13.44 10.78 17.40
CA ASP A 261 -13.66 9.98 18.61
C ASP A 261 -13.69 10.84 19.89
N ALA A 262 -14.27 10.30 20.96
CA ALA A 262 -14.38 10.96 22.24
C ALA A 262 -14.19 9.96 23.38
N ALA A 263 -13.17 10.19 24.20
CA ALA A 263 -12.95 9.49 25.45
C ALA A 263 -12.30 10.46 26.46
N SER A 264 -11.54 9.94 27.42
CA SER A 264 -10.75 10.77 28.34
C SER A 264 -9.88 11.78 27.57
N ALA A 265 -9.54 12.91 28.20
CA ALA A 265 -8.72 13.95 27.58
C ALA A 265 -7.30 13.49 27.19
N SER A 266 -6.85 12.32 27.68
CA SER A 266 -5.57 11.70 27.36
C SER A 266 -5.63 10.75 26.16
N ALA A 267 -6.80 10.23 25.78
CA ALA A 267 -6.94 9.40 24.59
C ALA A 267 -6.56 10.19 23.33
N THR A 268 -5.82 9.60 22.40
CA THR A 268 -5.22 10.31 21.26
C THR A 268 -5.01 9.36 20.09
N GLY A 269 -5.02 9.90 18.88
CA GLY A 269 -4.81 9.17 17.64
C GLY A 269 -6.11 8.64 17.04
N GLY A 270 -6.14 8.53 15.71
CA GLY A 270 -7.31 8.07 14.98
C GLY A 270 -7.34 6.55 14.79
N HIS A 271 -8.40 6.07 14.17
CA HIS A 271 -8.51 4.70 13.68
C HIS A 271 -9.53 4.58 12.55
N VAL A 272 -9.56 3.43 11.88
CA VAL A 272 -10.50 3.14 10.79
C VAL A 272 -11.38 2.00 11.23
N ILE A 273 -12.69 2.20 11.17
CA ILE A 273 -13.69 1.18 11.47
C ILE A 273 -14.26 0.65 10.15
N ILE A 274 -14.35 -0.68 10.05
CA ILE A 274 -14.93 -1.39 8.92
C ILE A 274 -16.01 -2.37 9.39
N SER A 275 -16.84 -2.84 8.46
CA SER A 275 -17.72 -3.96 8.74
C SER A 275 -16.91 -5.23 9.01
N SER A 276 -17.21 -5.95 10.08
CA SER A 276 -16.64 -7.27 10.38
C SER A 276 -16.97 -8.35 9.33
N GLN A 277 -17.92 -8.09 8.43
CA GLN A 277 -18.28 -9.00 7.34
C GLN A 277 -17.24 -9.02 6.21
N TRP A 278 -16.35 -8.02 6.15
CA TRP A 278 -15.38 -7.87 5.07
C TRP A 278 -13.98 -7.57 5.62
N PRO A 279 -12.91 -8.10 4.99
CA PRO A 279 -11.55 -7.75 5.38
C PRO A 279 -11.21 -6.32 4.96
N ALA A 280 -10.32 -5.67 5.72
CA ALA A 280 -9.78 -4.35 5.38
C ALA A 280 -9.14 -4.34 3.98
N ASP A 281 -9.57 -3.40 3.14
CA ASP A 281 -9.05 -3.22 1.80
C ASP A 281 -7.80 -2.31 1.77
N LYS A 282 -7.33 -1.95 0.56
CA LYS A 282 -6.16 -1.08 0.42
C LYS A 282 -6.45 0.35 0.90
N ILE A 283 -7.65 0.87 0.66
CA ILE A 283 -8.06 2.22 1.07
C ILE A 283 -8.05 2.31 2.59
N ASP A 284 -8.57 1.30 3.28
CA ASP A 284 -8.60 1.27 4.75
C ASP A 284 -7.17 1.30 5.33
N LYS A 285 -6.26 0.51 4.74
CA LYS A 285 -4.83 0.48 5.11
C LYS A 285 -4.11 1.79 4.81
N ASP A 286 -4.39 2.40 3.67
CA ASP A 286 -3.80 3.68 3.29
C ASP A 286 -4.28 4.79 4.24
N ILE A 287 -5.57 4.80 4.61
CA ILE A 287 -6.12 5.76 5.58
C ILE A 287 -5.52 5.54 6.96
N HIS A 288 -5.44 4.28 7.43
CA HIS A 288 -4.77 3.97 8.70
C HIS A 288 -3.32 4.48 8.74
N ASN A 289 -2.56 4.28 7.65
CA ASN A 289 -1.20 4.80 7.55
C ASN A 289 -1.15 6.35 7.51
N CYS A 290 -2.13 6.98 6.87
CA CYS A 290 -2.28 8.44 6.90
C CYS A 290 -2.51 8.95 8.33
N LEU A 291 -3.40 8.32 9.09
CA LEU A 291 -3.63 8.67 10.50
C LEU A 291 -2.35 8.48 11.32
N LYS A 292 -1.66 7.35 11.14
CA LYS A 292 -0.38 7.05 11.82
C LYS A 292 0.69 8.11 11.56
N ALA A 293 0.75 8.65 10.35
CA ALA A 293 1.72 9.68 9.97
C ALA A 293 1.33 11.10 10.40
N THR A 294 0.10 11.31 10.87
CA THR A 294 -0.46 12.64 11.17
C THR A 294 -0.79 12.81 12.65
N VAL A 295 -2.03 12.52 13.05
CA VAL A 295 -2.50 12.58 14.44
C VAL A 295 -1.98 11.40 15.28
N GLY A 296 -1.50 10.33 14.64
CA GLY A 296 -1.20 9.05 15.27
C GLY A 296 -2.39 8.09 15.20
N THR A 297 -2.20 6.87 15.69
CA THR A 297 -3.27 5.86 15.77
C THR A 297 -3.40 5.33 17.18
N ILE A 298 -4.62 5.27 17.70
CA ILE A 298 -4.88 4.66 19.01
C ILE A 298 -4.81 3.13 18.93
N ARG A 299 -5.23 2.57 17.79
CA ARG A 299 -5.26 1.12 17.53
C ARG A 299 -5.21 0.84 16.02
N GLY A 300 -5.34 -0.43 15.66
CA GLY A 300 -5.36 -0.90 14.27
C GLY A 300 -6.61 -0.48 13.50
N ILE A 301 -6.87 -1.16 12.39
CA ILE A 301 -8.19 -1.11 11.72
C ILE A 301 -9.12 -2.01 12.52
N ASP A 302 -10.31 -1.52 12.84
CA ASP A 302 -11.25 -2.20 13.74
C ASP A 302 -12.47 -2.73 12.96
N PRO A 303 -12.55 -4.06 12.76
CA PRO A 303 -13.77 -4.68 12.25
C PRO A 303 -14.84 -4.68 13.35
N ARG A 304 -16.01 -4.15 13.04
CA ARG A 304 -17.14 -4.00 13.99
C ARG A 304 -18.42 -4.62 13.43
N ASN A 305 -19.28 -5.10 14.32
CA ASN A 305 -20.61 -5.64 14.00
C ASN A 305 -21.74 -4.97 14.79
N ASP A 306 -21.45 -3.85 15.46
CA ASP A 306 -22.36 -3.16 16.38
C ASP A 306 -22.65 -1.71 15.98
N LEU A 307 -22.05 -1.23 14.88
CA LEU A 307 -22.35 0.09 14.31
C LEU A 307 -23.26 -0.03 13.10
N LEU A 308 -24.38 0.70 13.12
CA LEU A 308 -25.45 0.59 12.14
C LEU A 308 -24.97 0.73 10.69
N ASN A 309 -24.32 1.84 10.33
CA ASN A 309 -23.88 2.09 8.95
C ASN A 309 -22.87 1.04 8.47
N ALA A 310 -21.93 0.62 9.34
CA ALA A 310 -20.97 -0.45 9.03
C ALA A 310 -21.66 -1.80 8.80
N ASN A 311 -22.68 -2.12 9.60
CA ASN A 311 -23.47 -3.34 9.46
C ASN A 311 -24.29 -3.35 8.18
N VAL A 312 -25.06 -2.29 7.93
CA VAL A 312 -25.92 -2.19 6.74
C VAL A 312 -25.06 -2.18 5.48
N ALA A 313 -23.97 -1.41 5.45
CA ALA A 313 -23.04 -1.41 4.33
C ALA A 313 -22.42 -2.81 4.09
N GLY A 314 -22.05 -3.51 5.17
CA GLY A 314 -21.56 -4.87 5.13
C GLY A 314 -22.55 -5.83 4.48
N ARG A 315 -23.81 -5.84 4.93
CA ARG A 315 -24.88 -6.70 4.38
C ARG A 315 -25.12 -6.42 2.89
N LEU A 316 -25.05 -5.16 2.49
CA LEU A 316 -25.29 -4.73 1.11
C LEU A 316 -24.06 -4.88 0.20
N GLY A 317 -22.88 -5.20 0.75
CA GLY A 317 -21.63 -5.21 -0.01
C GLY A 317 -21.19 -3.82 -0.50
N THR A 318 -21.64 -2.75 0.15
CA THR A 318 -21.18 -1.40 -0.12
C THR A 318 -19.75 -1.25 0.39
N ASN A 319 -18.82 -0.85 -0.48
CA ASN A 319 -17.49 -0.49 -0.04
C ASN A 319 -17.62 0.76 0.85
N TYR A 320 -17.51 0.58 2.17
CA TYR A 320 -17.73 1.58 3.22
C TYR A 320 -16.64 1.50 4.29
N ARG A 321 -16.26 2.65 4.85
CA ARG A 321 -15.45 2.76 6.05
C ARG A 321 -15.83 4.00 6.85
N LEU A 322 -15.68 3.90 8.16
CA LEU A 322 -15.77 5.02 9.08
C LEU A 322 -14.36 5.38 9.54
N VAL A 323 -14.01 6.66 9.53
CA VAL A 323 -12.69 7.16 9.87
C VAL A 323 -12.79 8.09 11.06
N GLU A 324 -12.32 7.60 12.20
CA GLU A 324 -12.14 8.40 13.40
C GLU A 324 -10.81 9.15 13.27
N MET A 325 -10.86 10.44 13.00
CA MET A 325 -9.69 11.22 12.56
C MET A 325 -8.76 11.63 13.71
N GLY A 326 -9.09 11.28 14.95
CA GLY A 326 -8.46 11.69 16.19
C GLY A 326 -9.52 12.00 17.24
N PHE A 327 -9.11 12.33 18.46
CA PHE A 327 -10.05 12.56 19.55
C PHE A 327 -10.47 14.03 19.68
N ILE A 328 -11.76 14.34 19.58
CA ILE A 328 -12.25 15.72 19.80
C ILE A 328 -12.04 16.20 21.23
N THR A 329 -11.97 15.29 22.20
CA THR A 329 -11.68 15.60 23.61
C THR A 329 -10.18 15.81 23.86
N ASN A 330 -9.30 15.44 22.92
CA ASN A 330 -7.86 15.61 23.06
C ASN A 330 -7.36 16.95 22.48
N LYS A 331 -6.74 17.75 23.33
CA LYS A 331 -6.24 19.08 22.95
C LYS A 331 -5.11 19.02 21.91
N LYS A 332 -4.24 18.01 21.95
CA LYS A 332 -3.13 17.85 20.99
C LYS A 332 -3.68 17.49 19.60
N ASP A 333 -4.59 16.53 19.51
CA ASP A 333 -5.21 16.10 18.25
C ASP A 333 -5.97 17.27 17.61
N MET A 334 -6.83 17.94 18.39
CA MET A 334 -7.61 19.07 17.89
C MET A 334 -6.74 20.28 17.53
N ASN A 335 -5.65 20.56 18.25
CA ASN A 335 -4.70 21.60 17.85
C ASN A 335 -4.02 21.25 16.52
N TYR A 336 -3.64 19.98 16.32
CA TYR A 336 -3.07 19.53 15.05
C TYR A 336 -4.09 19.70 13.91
N LEU A 337 -5.31 19.20 14.07
CA LEU A 337 -6.35 19.26 13.04
C LEU A 337 -6.74 20.70 12.71
N LYS A 338 -7.00 21.55 13.71
CA LYS A 338 -7.32 22.98 13.50
C LYS A 338 -6.20 23.73 12.79
N LYS A 339 -4.94 23.40 13.08
CA LYS A 339 -3.78 24.04 12.45
C LYS A 339 -3.50 23.53 11.03
N ASN A 340 -3.81 22.26 10.76
CA ASN A 340 -3.38 21.56 9.54
C ASN A 340 -4.54 21.03 8.68
N TYR A 341 -5.80 21.44 8.89
CA TYR A 341 -6.98 20.82 8.28
C TYR A 341 -6.89 20.65 6.75
N ASP A 342 -6.39 21.64 6.00
CA ASP A 342 -6.25 21.53 4.54
C ASP A 342 -5.17 20.50 4.15
N LYS A 343 -4.01 20.53 4.82
CA LYS A 343 -2.93 19.55 4.61
C LYS A 343 -3.37 18.14 4.99
N PHE A 344 -3.99 17.98 6.15
CA PHE A 344 -4.52 16.70 6.62
C PHE A 344 -5.57 16.15 5.65
N SER A 345 -6.53 16.99 5.22
CA SER A 345 -7.56 16.61 4.24
C SER A 345 -6.96 16.15 2.91
N LYS A 346 -5.84 16.74 2.50
CA LYS A 346 -5.11 16.34 1.29
C LYS A 346 -4.40 15.00 1.43
N GLU A 347 -3.79 14.75 2.58
CA GLU A 347 -3.15 13.46 2.89
C GLU A 347 -4.21 12.35 2.98
N LEU A 348 -5.34 12.63 3.65
CA LEU A 348 -6.50 11.73 3.71
C LEU A 348 -7.10 11.45 2.33
N ALA A 349 -7.29 12.49 1.51
CA ALA A 349 -7.71 12.33 0.12
C ALA A 349 -6.69 11.49 -0.70
N GLY A 350 -5.40 11.69 -0.47
CA GLY A 350 -4.33 10.89 -1.07
C GLY A 350 -4.40 9.42 -0.69
N ALA A 351 -4.71 9.12 0.57
CA ALA A 351 -4.96 7.77 1.04
C ALA A 351 -6.18 7.14 0.35
N ILE A 352 -7.30 7.87 0.25
CA ILE A 352 -8.52 7.41 -0.44
C ILE A 352 -8.28 7.13 -1.94
N ASN A 353 -7.50 7.98 -2.61
CA ASN A 353 -7.09 7.81 -4.00
C ASN A 353 -6.05 6.69 -4.20
N GLY A 354 -5.43 6.22 -3.12
CA GLY A 354 -4.37 5.21 -3.15
C GLY A 354 -3.00 5.73 -3.59
N LYS A 355 -2.87 7.05 -3.75
CA LYS A 355 -1.61 7.78 -4.00
C LYS A 355 -1.80 9.28 -3.70
N PRO A 356 -0.73 10.02 -3.36
CA PRO A 356 -0.80 11.46 -3.10
C PRO A 356 -1.47 12.26 -4.24
N ILE A 357 -2.26 13.27 -3.88
CA ILE A 357 -3.06 14.10 -4.81
C ILE A 357 -2.50 15.52 -4.89
N GLY A 358 -2.45 16.06 -6.12
CA GLY A 358 -2.61 17.51 -6.36
C GLY A 358 -1.69 18.41 -5.55
N GLY A 359 -0.42 18.08 -5.51
CA GLY A 359 0.65 18.85 -4.89
C GLY A 359 1.89 18.00 -4.96
N THR A 360 2.99 18.61 -5.36
CA THR A 360 4.34 18.14 -5.17
C THR A 360 4.38 17.10 -4.03
N SER A 361 4.92 15.91 -4.28
CA SER A 361 5.72 15.26 -3.24
C SER A 361 6.71 16.32 -2.68
N ALA A 362 7.74 15.98 -1.94
CA ALA A 362 8.99 16.59 -2.41
C ALA A 362 9.13 16.09 -3.86
N GLY A 363 8.51 16.74 -4.86
CA GLY A 363 8.51 16.30 -6.25
C GLY A 363 9.95 16.40 -6.59
N SER A 364 10.65 15.27 -6.52
CA SER A 364 12.04 15.16 -6.04
C SER A 364 12.71 16.51 -6.20
N LYS A 365 12.67 17.38 -5.16
CA LYS A 365 13.19 18.77 -5.25
C LYS A 365 14.46 18.59 -6.03
N GLN A 366 14.59 19.11 -7.26
CA GLN A 366 15.66 18.66 -8.16
C GLN A 366 16.93 18.69 -7.33
N ILE A 367 17.42 17.52 -6.90
CA ILE A 367 18.52 17.48 -5.96
C ILE A 367 19.80 17.37 -6.76
N THR A 368 19.72 16.99 -8.04
CA THR A 368 20.88 16.84 -8.91
C THR A 368 20.79 17.77 -10.11
N TRP A 369 21.85 18.51 -10.36
CA TRP A 369 22.02 19.35 -11.54
C TRP A 369 23.21 18.85 -12.35
N LYS A 370 23.08 18.72 -13.68
CA LYS A 370 24.16 18.34 -14.60
C LYS A 370 25.14 19.49 -14.86
N TRP A 371 25.53 20.20 -13.79
CA TRP A 371 26.53 21.25 -13.86
C TRP A 371 27.91 20.64 -13.98
N LYS A 372 28.68 21.15 -14.93
CA LYS A 372 30.08 20.78 -15.11
C LYS A 372 30.97 21.87 -14.53
N GLY A 373 32.16 21.48 -14.12
CA GLY A 373 33.14 22.42 -13.61
C GLY A 373 34.38 21.71 -13.11
N ARG A 374 35.34 22.50 -12.65
CA ARG A 374 36.49 22.04 -11.90
C ARG A 374 36.36 22.46 -10.45
N PHE A 375 36.56 21.53 -9.53
CA PHE A 375 36.66 21.80 -8.10
C PHE A 375 38.11 21.62 -7.66
N THR A 376 38.68 22.62 -6.97
CA THR A 376 40.01 22.56 -6.35
C THR A 376 39.85 22.65 -4.84
N ALA A 377 40.25 21.60 -4.11
CA ALA A 377 40.07 21.50 -2.67
C ALA A 377 41.03 22.45 -1.91
N ASN A 378 40.57 23.02 -0.79
CA ASN A 378 41.42 23.77 0.15
C ASN A 378 41.65 23.02 1.48
N THR A 379 41.13 21.80 1.57
CA THR A 379 41.18 20.91 2.72
C THR A 379 41.12 19.45 2.24
N THR A 380 41.37 18.50 3.12
CA THR A 380 41.22 17.08 2.80
C THR A 380 39.74 16.68 2.83
N ILE A 381 39.25 16.04 1.77
CA ILE A 381 37.85 15.64 1.61
C ILE A 381 37.78 14.13 1.36
N LYS A 382 37.01 13.44 2.21
CA LYS A 382 36.73 12.00 2.05
C LYS A 382 35.89 11.76 0.79
N VAL A 383 36.30 10.79 -0.02
CA VAL A 383 35.57 10.38 -1.23
C VAL A 383 34.70 9.15 -0.94
N ARG A 384 33.57 9.05 -1.63
CA ARG A 384 32.57 8.00 -1.46
C ARG A 384 32.09 7.43 -2.81
N ARG A 385 31.61 6.19 -2.79
CA ARG A 385 31.04 5.50 -3.97
C ARG A 385 29.64 5.98 -4.36
N LYS A 386 28.91 6.62 -3.44
CA LYS A 386 27.56 7.19 -3.64
C LYS A 386 27.46 8.53 -2.90
N PRO A 387 26.62 9.49 -3.34
CA PRO A 387 26.42 10.72 -2.60
C PRO A 387 25.68 10.43 -1.28
N GLY A 388 26.07 11.13 -0.22
CA GLY A 388 25.50 11.01 1.12
C GLY A 388 26.49 10.48 2.17
N LEU A 389 26.22 10.78 3.43
CA LEU A 389 27.02 10.38 4.59
C LEU A 389 27.02 8.86 4.83
N SER A 390 26.02 8.15 4.31
CA SER A 390 25.95 6.68 4.33
C SER A 390 26.66 6.00 3.16
N GLY A 391 27.17 6.76 2.17
CA GLY A 391 27.89 6.19 1.04
C GLY A 391 29.24 5.57 1.46
N ALA A 392 29.56 4.36 1.01
CA ALA A 392 30.82 3.70 1.33
C ALA A 392 32.02 4.60 1.02
N ILE A 393 32.86 4.83 2.03
CA ILE A 393 34.09 5.64 1.94
C ILE A 393 35.14 4.82 1.18
N VAL A 394 35.82 5.45 0.22
CA VAL A 394 36.96 4.81 -0.46
C VAL A 394 38.22 4.91 0.40
N GLY A 395 39.22 4.07 0.12
CA GLY A 395 40.50 4.07 0.81
C GLY A 395 41.13 5.47 0.88
N LYS A 396 41.91 5.72 1.95
CA LYS A 396 42.49 7.05 2.22
C LYS A 396 43.31 7.58 1.04
N ASP A 397 44.04 6.72 0.35
CA ASP A 397 44.88 7.07 -0.81
C ASP A 397 44.08 7.61 -2.01
N SER A 398 42.76 7.43 -1.99
CA SER A 398 41.83 7.95 -3.00
C SER A 398 41.08 9.21 -2.53
N TRP A 399 41.38 9.77 -1.37
CA TRP A 399 40.77 11.04 -0.95
C TRP A 399 41.29 12.20 -1.80
N ILE A 400 40.59 13.35 -1.74
CA ILE A 400 41.07 14.58 -2.36
C ILE A 400 41.72 15.45 -1.29
N TYR A 401 43.01 15.68 -1.43
CA TYR A 401 43.82 16.47 -0.51
C TYR A 401 43.84 17.95 -0.89
N ASN A 402 44.34 18.78 0.02
CA ASN A 402 44.51 20.21 -0.21
C ASN A 402 45.23 20.49 -1.53
N LYS A 403 44.76 21.49 -2.29
CA LYS A 403 45.22 21.92 -3.62
C LYS A 403 44.99 20.92 -4.76
N GLN A 404 44.53 19.69 -4.50
CA GLN A 404 44.14 18.78 -5.58
C GLN A 404 42.84 19.20 -6.24
N TRP A 405 42.64 18.78 -7.49
CA TRP A 405 41.47 19.16 -8.28
C TRP A 405 40.85 17.97 -9.00
N VAL A 406 39.54 18.08 -9.25
CA VAL A 406 38.79 17.15 -10.10
C VAL A 406 37.83 17.90 -11.01
N ASP A 407 37.59 17.36 -12.19
CA ASP A 407 36.47 17.80 -13.03
C ASP A 407 35.21 17.02 -12.65
N PHE A 408 34.11 17.74 -12.39
CA PHE A 408 32.82 17.14 -12.03
C PHE A 408 31.79 17.31 -13.15
N VAL A 409 30.81 16.41 -13.17
CA VAL A 409 29.77 16.33 -14.21
C VAL A 409 28.36 16.59 -13.69
N SER A 410 28.19 16.57 -12.37
CA SER A 410 26.94 16.96 -11.72
C SER A 410 27.17 17.36 -10.28
N VAL A 411 26.24 18.12 -9.72
CA VAL A 411 26.16 18.41 -8.29
C VAL A 411 24.86 17.87 -7.71
N THR A 412 24.88 17.36 -6.47
CA THR A 412 23.74 16.75 -5.79
C THR A 412 23.55 17.29 -4.37
N LYS A 413 22.35 17.66 -3.95
CA LYS A 413 22.00 17.93 -2.53
C LYS A 413 21.66 16.62 -1.83
N LYS A 414 22.35 16.31 -0.73
CA LYS A 414 22.03 15.15 0.10
C LYS A 414 22.62 15.29 1.50
N ASP A 415 21.88 14.84 2.52
CA ASP A 415 22.30 14.82 3.94
C ASP A 415 22.77 16.17 4.48
N GLY A 416 22.22 17.27 3.96
CA GLY A 416 22.63 18.63 4.33
C GLY A 416 23.90 19.15 3.64
N TYR A 417 24.40 18.47 2.61
CA TYR A 417 25.60 18.86 1.86
C TYR A 417 25.35 18.98 0.37
N TRP A 418 26.19 19.79 -0.28
CA TRP A 418 26.40 19.74 -1.73
C TRP A 418 27.48 18.72 -2.07
N TRP A 419 27.15 17.80 -2.95
CA TRP A 419 28.03 16.73 -3.43
C TRP A 419 28.38 16.98 -4.89
N ILE A 420 29.62 16.70 -5.30
CA ILE A 420 29.99 16.66 -6.72
C ILE A 420 30.17 15.22 -7.18
N LYS A 421 29.78 14.92 -8.42
CA LYS A 421 30.02 13.63 -9.09
C LYS A 421 31.18 13.79 -10.06
N PHE A 422 32.24 13.01 -9.89
CA PHE A 422 33.48 13.13 -10.68
C PHE A 422 34.08 11.76 -11.01
N LYS A 423 35.04 11.73 -11.93
CA LYS A 423 35.94 10.60 -12.18
C LYS A 423 37.36 11.02 -11.81
N TYR A 424 38.18 10.10 -11.33
CA TYR A 424 39.61 10.40 -11.14
C TYR A 424 40.26 10.67 -12.50
N PRO A 425 41.01 11.78 -12.64
CA PRO A 425 41.75 12.06 -13.89
C PRO A 425 42.74 10.95 -14.23
N THR A 426 43.33 10.32 -13.21
CA THR A 426 44.33 9.25 -13.33
C THR A 426 43.75 7.86 -13.61
N ASN A 427 42.46 7.64 -13.34
CA ASN A 427 41.79 6.34 -13.56
C ASN A 427 40.28 6.53 -13.82
N PRO A 428 39.89 7.02 -15.00
CA PRO A 428 38.48 7.26 -15.33
C PRO A 428 37.65 5.97 -15.50
N SER A 429 38.29 4.82 -15.68
CA SER A 429 37.66 3.48 -15.77
C SER A 429 37.10 3.00 -14.43
N ALA A 430 37.64 3.47 -13.29
CA ALA A 430 37.16 3.12 -11.95
C ALA A 430 35.72 3.58 -11.66
N GLY A 431 35.11 4.34 -12.57
CA GLY A 431 33.74 4.81 -12.47
C GLY A 431 33.61 6.17 -11.78
N TYR A 432 32.39 6.49 -11.35
CA TYR A 432 32.09 7.76 -10.72
C TYR A 432 32.19 7.68 -9.21
N PHE A 433 32.69 8.77 -8.63
CA PHE A 433 32.81 8.97 -7.21
C PHE A 433 32.15 10.29 -6.79
N TYR A 434 31.97 10.43 -5.49
CA TYR A 434 31.25 11.54 -4.88
C TYR A 434 32.02 12.09 -3.69
N MET A 435 32.04 13.41 -3.55
CA MET A 435 32.58 14.08 -2.37
C MET A 435 31.70 15.27 -1.98
N ALA A 436 31.60 15.54 -0.68
CA ALA A 436 30.89 16.71 -0.16
C ALA A 436 31.80 17.94 -0.25
N ILE A 437 31.32 19.02 -0.88
CA ILE A 437 32.10 20.24 -1.13
C ILE A 437 31.71 21.42 -0.24
N CYS A 438 30.54 21.36 0.42
CA CYS A 438 30.13 22.24 1.51
C CYS A 438 28.87 21.74 2.19
N LYS A 439 28.60 22.22 3.41
CA LYS A 439 27.27 22.18 4.02
C LYS A 439 26.34 23.17 3.31
N ILE A 440 25.07 22.82 3.20
CA ILE A 440 24.04 23.72 2.68
C ILE A 440 23.71 24.73 3.77
N THR A 441 24.01 26.00 3.53
CA THR A 441 23.78 27.09 4.50
C THR A 441 23.00 28.26 3.91
N ASP A 442 22.96 28.42 2.58
CA ASP A 442 22.08 29.39 1.93
C ASP A 442 20.61 29.03 2.22
N LYS A 443 19.82 29.98 2.73
CA LYS A 443 18.40 29.76 3.06
C LYS A 443 17.56 29.32 1.85
N LYS A 444 17.98 29.69 0.64
CA LYS A 444 17.36 29.29 -0.63
C LYS A 444 18.07 28.08 -1.27
N GLU A 445 19.02 27.47 -0.56
CA GLU A 445 19.80 26.31 -0.97
C GLU A 445 20.42 26.47 -2.39
N ARG A 446 21.16 27.55 -2.65
CA ARG A 446 21.83 27.82 -3.93
C ARG A 446 23.34 27.66 -3.79
N LEU A 447 23.94 26.68 -4.47
CA LEU A 447 25.40 26.41 -4.40
C LEU A 447 26.25 27.65 -4.72
N LYS A 448 25.87 28.42 -5.75
CA LYS A 448 26.58 29.66 -6.14
C LYS A 448 26.54 30.77 -5.09
N LYS A 449 25.75 30.63 -4.03
CA LYS A 449 25.61 31.58 -2.92
C LYS A 449 26.14 31.03 -1.59
N GLU A 450 26.65 29.81 -1.56
CA GLU A 450 27.31 29.25 -0.38
C GLU A 450 28.62 29.99 -0.12
N LYS A 451 28.85 30.40 1.14
CA LYS A 451 30.04 31.17 1.54
C LYS A 451 31.19 30.30 2.08
N LYS A 452 30.91 29.06 2.48
CA LYS A 452 31.84 28.18 3.19
C LYS A 452 32.13 26.89 2.40
N LEU A 453 32.71 27.04 1.21
CA LEU A 453 33.16 25.89 0.42
C LEU A 453 34.45 25.29 0.96
N TYR A 454 34.56 23.96 0.90
CA TYR A 454 35.78 23.18 1.17
C TYR A 454 36.79 23.25 0.00
N GLY A 455 36.70 24.30 -0.82
CA GLY A 455 37.49 24.50 -2.03
C GLY A 455 36.93 25.63 -2.90
N LYS A 456 37.41 25.71 -4.14
CA LYS A 456 36.98 26.68 -5.16
C LYS A 456 36.37 25.95 -6.35
N ILE A 457 35.28 26.49 -6.91
CA ILE A 457 34.65 25.97 -8.14
C ILE A 457 34.93 26.94 -9.29
N LYS A 458 35.46 26.40 -10.39
CA LYS A 458 35.42 27.03 -11.72
C LYS A 458 34.33 26.35 -12.54
N TYR A 459 33.19 27.01 -12.71
CA TYR A 459 32.08 26.50 -13.52
C TYR A 459 32.49 26.45 -15.00
N LYS A 460 32.02 25.43 -15.73
CA LYS A 460 32.20 25.28 -17.18
C LYS A 460 30.89 25.46 -17.91
#